data_AF-A0A4C1TU06-F1
#
_entry.id   AF-A0A4C1TU06-F1
#
_cell.length_a   1.000
_cell.length_b   1.000
_cell.length_c   1.000
_cell.angle_alpha   90.00
_cell.angle_beta   90.00
_cell.angle_gamma   90.00
#
_symmetry.space_group_name_H-M   'P 1'
#
loop_
_entity.id
_entity.type
_entity.pdbx_description
1 polymer ?
#
loop_
_entity_poly.entity_id
_entity_poly.type
_entity_poly.pdbx_seq_one_letter_code
_entity_poly.pdbx_strand_id
1 'polypeptide(L)'
;MTSQYRKRDNTHQKATLYSQNGRIETELVAALTHSNHGKISPLLLTPKQLRREIAKIKGHLPIGLSLPVEDTELYKMMSVKGAVAQESAIFMIELPLVNQEHFELFKVIFIPTEINYRAIAIKTNAEYRWEQSQR
;
A
#
# COMPACT_ATOMS: atom_id res chain seq x y z
N MET A 1 25.32 -28.51 -45.01
CA MET A 1 24.77 -29.00 -43.71
C MET A 1 24.35 -27.87 -42.76
N THR A 2 24.18 -26.62 -43.20
CA THR A 2 24.06 -25.44 -42.32
C THR A 2 22.63 -24.89 -42.14
N SER A 3 21.66 -25.38 -42.93
CA SER A 3 20.29 -24.84 -42.97
C SER A 3 19.38 -25.35 -41.83
N GLN A 4 19.60 -26.59 -41.37
CA GLN A 4 18.77 -27.21 -40.32
C GLN A 4 19.03 -26.65 -38.91
N TYR A 5 20.25 -26.18 -38.63
CA TYR A 5 20.59 -25.61 -37.32
C TYR A 5 20.00 -24.21 -37.11
N ARG A 6 20.03 -23.34 -38.13
CA ARG A 6 19.46 -21.98 -38.08
C ARG A 6 17.93 -21.98 -37.93
N LYS A 7 17.23 -22.99 -38.46
CA LYS A 7 15.76 -23.13 -38.36
C LYS A 7 15.30 -23.57 -36.96
N ARG A 8 16.07 -24.43 -36.28
CA ARG A 8 15.76 -24.90 -34.91
C ARG A 8 15.91 -23.78 -33.89
N ASP A 9 16.95 -22.98 -34.02
CA ASP A 9 17.23 -21.85 -33.11
C ASP A 9 16.11 -20.80 -33.13
N ASN A 10 15.63 -20.43 -34.33
CA ASN A 10 14.50 -19.50 -34.49
C ASN A 10 13.17 -20.04 -33.93
N THR A 11 12.99 -21.36 -33.88
CA THR A 11 11.75 -21.98 -33.38
C THR A 11 11.73 -22.00 -31.85
N HIS A 12 12.88 -22.29 -31.23
CA HIS A 12 13.03 -22.20 -29.77
C HIS A 12 12.98 -20.75 -29.28
N GLN A 13 13.59 -19.81 -30.00
CA GLN A 13 13.50 -18.38 -29.66
C GLN A 13 12.05 -17.88 -29.73
N LYS A 14 11.30 -18.22 -30.79
CA LYS A 14 9.87 -17.86 -30.89
C LYS A 14 9.03 -18.45 -29.76
N ALA A 15 9.18 -19.74 -29.46
CA ALA A 15 8.45 -20.38 -28.36
C ALA A 15 8.76 -19.73 -27.00
N THR A 16 10.03 -19.35 -26.80
CA THR A 16 10.47 -18.63 -25.60
C THR A 16 9.81 -17.25 -25.50
N LEU A 17 9.75 -16.50 -26.60
CA LEU A 17 9.09 -15.19 -26.64
C LEU A 17 7.58 -15.29 -26.37
N TYR A 18 6.87 -16.23 -26.98
CA TYR A 18 5.43 -16.41 -26.73
C TYR A 18 5.13 -16.80 -25.28
N SER A 19 5.94 -17.68 -24.69
CA SER A 19 5.79 -18.06 -23.28
C SER A 19 6.12 -16.91 -22.32
N GLN A 20 7.10 -16.06 -22.65
CA GLN A 20 7.40 -14.85 -21.88
C GLN A 20 6.26 -13.83 -21.95
N ASN A 21 5.69 -13.59 -23.14
CA ASN A 21 4.54 -12.70 -23.30
C ASN A 21 3.33 -13.17 -22.49
N GLY A 22 2.98 -14.46 -22.57
CA GLY A 22 1.86 -14.99 -21.79
C GLY A 22 2.05 -14.84 -20.28
N ARG A 23 3.30 -14.92 -19.78
CA ARG A 23 3.62 -14.68 -18.37
C ARG A 23 3.44 -13.22 -17.98
N ILE A 24 3.93 -12.29 -18.81
CA ILE A 24 3.79 -10.84 -18.57
C ILE A 24 2.31 -10.43 -18.58
N GLU A 25 1.52 -10.95 -19.52
CA GLU A 25 0.08 -10.69 -19.57
C GLU A 25 -0.62 -11.19 -18.31
N THR A 26 -0.30 -12.40 -17.86
CA THR A 26 -0.87 -12.97 -16.63
C THR A 26 -0.51 -12.14 -15.40
N GLU A 27 0.75 -11.71 -15.30
CA GLU A 27 1.24 -10.88 -14.19
C GLU A 27 0.57 -9.49 -14.19
N LEU A 28 0.37 -8.87 -15.36
CA LEU A 28 -0.32 -7.59 -15.48
C LEU A 28 -1.80 -7.71 -15.12
N VAL A 29 -2.49 -8.76 -15.59
CA VAL A 29 -3.89 -9.04 -15.22
C VAL A 29 -4.01 -9.26 -13.72
N ALA A 30 -3.09 -10.01 -13.12
CA ALA A 30 -3.06 -10.20 -11.66
C ALA A 30 -2.84 -8.86 -10.94
N ALA A 31 -1.93 -8.03 -11.43
CA ALA A 31 -1.66 -6.71 -10.85
C ALA A 31 -2.87 -5.76 -10.92
N LEU A 32 -3.55 -5.70 -12.07
CA LEU A 32 -4.80 -4.95 -12.26
C LEU A 32 -5.91 -5.47 -11.34
N THR A 33 -6.03 -6.80 -11.22
CA THR A 33 -7.00 -7.43 -10.33
C THR A 33 -6.75 -7.05 -8.86
N HIS A 34 -5.50 -7.13 -8.39
CA HIS A 34 -5.16 -6.68 -7.03
C HIS A 34 -5.50 -5.21 -6.84
N SER A 35 -5.17 -4.36 -7.83
CA SER A 35 -5.44 -2.93 -7.76
C SER A 35 -6.93 -2.60 -7.71
N ASN A 36 -7.78 -3.36 -8.42
CA ASN A 36 -9.23 -3.18 -8.36
C ASN A 36 -9.80 -3.52 -6.97
N HIS A 37 -9.10 -4.35 -6.19
CA HIS A 37 -9.41 -4.62 -4.79
C HIS A 37 -8.70 -3.65 -3.81
N GLY A 38 -8.11 -2.56 -4.33
CA GLY A 38 -7.41 -1.55 -3.53
C GLY A 38 -6.07 -2.00 -2.95
N LYS A 39 -5.54 -3.16 -3.37
CA LYS A 39 -4.29 -3.73 -2.86
C LYS A 39 -3.18 -3.62 -3.91
N ILE A 40 -2.01 -3.17 -3.50
CA ILE A 40 -0.87 -3.14 -4.41
C ILE A 40 -0.27 -4.53 -4.60
N SER A 41 -0.12 -4.95 -5.86
CA SER A 41 0.61 -6.17 -6.17
C SER A 41 2.11 -5.93 -5.97
N PRO A 42 2.83 -6.83 -5.28
CA PRO A 42 4.29 -6.81 -5.22
C PRO A 42 4.97 -6.88 -6.60
N LEU A 43 4.24 -7.34 -7.63
CA LEU A 43 4.69 -7.31 -9.03
C LEU A 43 4.84 -5.88 -9.57
N LEU A 44 4.07 -4.91 -9.04
CA LEU A 44 4.13 -3.50 -9.44
C LEU A 44 5.13 -2.72 -8.60
N LEU A 45 5.07 -2.91 -7.28
CA LEU A 45 5.94 -2.23 -6.32
C LEU A 45 6.21 -3.17 -5.16
N THR A 46 7.47 -3.54 -4.96
CA THR A 46 7.86 -4.32 -3.78
C THR A 46 7.97 -3.42 -2.54
N PRO A 47 7.82 -3.98 -1.32
CA PRO A 47 8.05 -3.23 -0.09
C PRO A 47 9.44 -2.57 -0.03
N LYS A 48 10.46 -3.23 -0.58
CA LYS A 48 11.82 -2.68 -0.65
C LYS A 48 11.91 -1.47 -1.59
N GLN A 49 11.24 -1.51 -2.74
CA GLN A 49 11.18 -0.37 -3.66
C GLN A 49 10.41 0.79 -3.03
N LEU A 50 9.27 0.53 -2.38
CA LEU A 50 8.53 1.56 -1.66
C LEU A 50 9.43 2.30 -0.67
N ARG A 51 10.13 1.58 0.22
CA ARG A 51 11.01 2.21 1.22
C ARG A 51 12.04 3.13 0.60
N ARG A 52 12.62 2.71 -0.52
CA ARG A 52 13.60 3.53 -1.25
C ARG A 52 12.98 4.81 -1.81
N GLU A 53 11.77 4.74 -2.35
CA GLU A 53 11.08 5.95 -2.84
C GLU A 53 10.63 6.86 -1.68
N ILE A 54 10.11 6.28 -0.60
CA ILE A 54 9.78 7.01 0.63
C ILE A 54 11.00 7.74 1.20
N ALA A 55 12.16 7.08 1.26
CA ALA A 55 13.39 7.69 1.74
C ALA A 55 13.80 8.94 0.93
N LYS A 56 13.50 8.98 -0.37
CA LYS A 56 13.77 10.16 -1.22
C LYS A 56 12.82 11.31 -0.94
N ILE A 57 11.54 11.02 -0.67
CA ILE A 57 10.50 12.05 -0.49
C ILE A 57 10.30 12.46 0.97
N LYS A 58 10.81 11.71 1.95
CA LYS A 58 10.58 11.93 3.38
C LYS A 58 10.99 13.33 3.85
N GLY A 59 12.05 13.90 3.27
CA GLY A 59 12.51 15.27 3.58
C GLY A 59 11.66 16.38 2.95
N HIS A 60 10.73 16.04 2.06
CA HIS A 60 9.87 16.96 1.31
C HIS A 60 8.39 16.84 1.69
N LEU A 61 8.08 16.14 2.78
CA LEU A 61 6.71 16.04 3.27
C LEU A 61 6.21 17.43 3.73
N PRO A 62 4.90 17.71 3.60
CA PRO A 62 4.33 18.96 4.09
C PRO A 62 4.62 19.17 5.58
N ILE A 63 4.83 20.42 5.97
CA ILE A 63 5.11 20.80 7.36
C ILE A 63 3.96 20.32 8.26
N GLY A 64 4.31 19.74 9.41
CA GLY A 64 3.35 19.22 10.38
C GLY A 64 2.77 17.84 10.04
N LEU A 65 3.13 17.25 8.89
CA LEU A 65 2.72 15.90 8.50
C LEU A 65 3.88 14.92 8.55
N SER A 66 3.61 13.70 8.99
CA SER A 66 4.56 12.59 8.96
C SER A 66 3.91 11.30 8.48
N LEU A 67 4.76 10.31 8.24
CA LEU A 67 4.30 8.96 7.96
C LEU A 67 3.71 8.32 9.23
N PRO A 68 2.62 7.56 9.13
CA PRO A 68 1.87 7.02 10.29
C PRO A 68 2.59 5.93 11.07
N VAL A 69 3.50 5.19 10.43
CA VAL A 69 4.13 3.99 10.98
C VAL A 69 5.56 3.88 10.47
N GLU A 70 6.35 3.00 11.09
CA GLU A 70 7.67 2.65 10.58
C GLU A 70 7.60 1.98 9.19
N ASP A 71 8.71 2.06 8.46
CA ASP A 71 8.89 1.64 7.07
C ASP A 71 8.39 0.22 6.70
N THR A 72 8.19 -0.66 7.68
CA THR A 72 7.71 -2.03 7.51
C THR A 72 6.20 -2.12 7.29
N GLU A 73 5.44 -1.21 7.88
CA GLU A 73 3.98 -1.26 7.89
C GLU A 73 3.34 -0.32 6.86
N LEU A 74 4.10 0.65 6.35
CA LEU A 74 3.64 1.59 5.31
C LEU A 74 3.10 0.86 4.07
N TYR A 75 3.68 -0.30 3.73
CA TYR A 75 3.22 -1.08 2.59
C TYR A 75 1.77 -1.58 2.75
N LYS A 76 1.31 -1.82 3.98
CA LYS A 76 -0.05 -2.28 4.26
C LYS A 76 -1.07 -1.14 4.30
N MET A 77 -0.61 0.09 4.57
CA MET A 77 -1.47 1.27 4.72
C MET A 77 -1.74 2.01 3.42
N MET A 78 -0.95 1.73 2.37
CA MET A 78 -1.19 2.34 1.08
C MET A 78 -2.47 1.81 0.44
N SER A 79 -3.12 2.65 -0.34
CA SER A 79 -4.16 2.24 -1.26
C SER A 79 -3.68 2.44 -2.69
N VAL A 80 -4.22 1.66 -3.62
CA VAL A 80 -3.90 1.78 -5.04
C VAL A 80 -5.16 1.89 -5.87
N LYS A 81 -5.12 2.76 -6.87
CA LYS A 81 -6.14 2.88 -7.92
C LYS A 81 -5.47 2.59 -9.25
N GLY A 82 -6.03 1.65 -9.99
CA GLY A 82 -5.55 1.25 -11.31
C GLY A 82 -6.50 1.73 -12.38
N ALA A 83 -5.97 2.30 -13.45
CA ALA A 83 -6.74 2.68 -14.63
C ALA A 83 -5.98 2.23 -15.89
N VAL A 84 -6.71 1.74 -16.89
CA VAL A 84 -6.15 1.47 -18.21
C VAL A 84 -6.57 2.60 -19.13
N ALA A 85 -5.59 3.26 -19.73
CA ALA A 85 -5.79 4.36 -20.67
C ALA A 85 -5.04 4.05 -21.97
N GLN A 86 -5.80 3.82 -23.05
CA GLN A 86 -5.30 3.50 -24.38
C GLN A 86 -4.31 2.32 -24.35
N GLU A 87 -3.01 2.61 -24.47
CA GLU A 87 -1.92 1.63 -24.51
C GLU A 87 -1.14 1.54 -23.19
N SER A 88 -1.65 2.14 -22.12
CA SER A 88 -0.97 2.25 -20.83
C SER A 88 -1.84 1.82 -19.66
N ALA A 89 -1.19 1.21 -18.66
CA ALA A 89 -1.77 0.97 -17.35
C ALA A 89 -1.16 1.97 -16.36
N ILE A 90 -2.01 2.74 -15.70
CA ILE A 90 -1.63 3.76 -14.72
C ILE A 90 -2.05 3.25 -13.33
N PHE A 91 -1.10 3.21 -12.40
CA PHE A 91 -1.36 2.88 -11.01
C PHE A 91 -1.04 4.09 -10.13
N MET A 92 -2.05 4.61 -9.47
CA MET A 92 -1.91 5.69 -8.50
C MET A 92 -1.86 5.09 -7.10
N ILE A 93 -0.77 5.38 -6.38
CA ILE A 93 -0.54 4.88 -5.03
C ILE A 93 -0.72 6.04 -4.07
N GLU A 94 -1.62 5.88 -3.12
CA GLU A 94 -1.91 6.87 -2.09
C GLU A 94 -1.45 6.33 -0.74
N LEU A 95 -0.60 7.10 -0.05
CA LEU A 95 -0.13 6.78 1.30
C LEU A 95 -0.64 7.84 2.27
N PRO A 96 -1.37 7.47 3.33
CA PRO A 96 -1.87 8.44 4.29
C PRO A 96 -0.70 9.06 5.06
N LEU A 97 -0.80 10.37 5.29
CA LEU A 97 0.02 11.11 6.23
C LEU A 97 -0.79 11.40 7.49
N VAL A 98 -0.11 11.56 8.61
CA VAL A 98 -0.70 11.91 9.89
C VAL A 98 -0.14 13.23 10.39
N ASN A 99 -0.95 13.98 11.13
CA ASN A 99 -0.48 15.17 11.80
C ASN A 99 0.48 14.78 12.94
N GLN A 100 1.58 15.51 13.06
CA GLN A 100 2.52 15.40 14.17
C GLN A 100 2.01 16.08 15.45
N GLU A 101 0.93 16.85 15.35
CA GLU A 101 0.26 17.42 16.51
C GLU A 101 -0.16 16.31 17.48
N HIS A 102 0.41 16.37 18.67
CA HIS A 102 0.01 15.54 19.78
C HIS A 102 -1.25 16.12 20.39
N PHE A 103 -2.36 15.40 20.25
CA PHE A 103 -3.59 15.73 20.96
C PHE A 103 -3.53 15.14 22.35
N GLU A 104 -3.67 15.99 23.37
CA GLU A 104 -3.90 15.51 24.74
C GLU A 104 -5.37 15.07 24.86
N LEU A 105 -5.56 13.77 25.13
CA LEU A 105 -6.88 13.21 25.35
C LEU A 105 -7.41 13.66 26.73
N PHE A 106 -8.16 14.75 26.76
CA PHE A 106 -8.63 15.35 28.01
C PHE A 106 -9.61 14.46 28.77
N LYS A 107 -10.59 13.87 28.08
CA LYS A 107 -11.62 13.02 28.68
C LYS A 107 -12.25 12.10 27.63
N VAL A 108 -12.37 10.82 27.96
CA VAL A 108 -13.20 9.86 27.20
C VAL A 108 -14.45 9.59 28.03
N ILE A 109 -15.61 9.84 27.45
CA ILE A 109 -16.89 9.50 28.07
C ILE A 109 -17.43 8.27 27.33
N PHE A 110 -17.55 7.16 28.04
CA PHE A 110 -18.12 5.95 27.48
C PHE A 110 -19.64 6.04 27.49
N ILE A 111 -20.23 5.83 26.32
CA ILE A 111 -21.68 5.67 26.17
C ILE A 111 -21.93 4.15 26.27
N PRO A 112 -22.64 3.66 27.31
CA PRO A 112 -22.99 2.25 27.40
C PRO A 112 -23.82 1.83 26.19
N THR A 113 -23.40 0.77 25.50
CA THR A 113 -24.12 0.20 24.36
C THR A 113 -24.65 -1.17 24.74
N GLU A 114 -25.91 -1.46 24.43
CA GLU A 114 -26.49 -2.78 24.63
C GLU A 114 -26.11 -3.70 23.46
N ILE A 115 -25.50 -4.84 23.76
CA ILE A 115 -25.23 -5.90 22.79
C ILE A 115 -25.68 -7.21 23.42
N ASN A 116 -26.61 -7.93 22.77
CA ASN A 116 -27.18 -9.20 23.26
C ASN A 116 -27.73 -9.12 24.70
N TYR A 117 -28.55 -8.11 25.00
CA TYR A 117 -29.14 -7.91 26.32
C TYR A 117 -28.13 -7.66 27.45
N ARG A 118 -26.91 -7.24 27.10
CA ARG A 118 -25.86 -6.86 28.05
C ARG A 118 -25.39 -5.44 27.75
N ALA A 119 -25.37 -4.60 28.78
CA ALA A 119 -24.72 -3.30 28.70
C ALA A 119 -23.20 -3.50 28.67
N ILE A 120 -22.56 -3.05 27.60
CA ILE A 120 -21.11 -3.07 27.46
C ILE A 120 -20.62 -1.63 27.53
N ALA A 121 -19.73 -1.36 28.48
CA ALA A 121 -18.94 -0.14 28.53
C ALA A 121 -17.48 -0.53 28.28
N ILE A 122 -16.89 0.04 27.24
CA ILE A 122 -15.43 -0.01 27.05
C ILE A 122 -14.84 0.92 28.11
N LYS A 123 -13.69 0.60 28.69
CA LYS A 123 -12.99 1.50 29.61
C LYS A 123 -11.57 1.67 29.09
N THR A 124 -11.07 2.90 29.09
CA THR A 124 -9.67 3.18 28.75
C THR A 124 -8.80 2.92 29.97
N ASN A 125 -7.61 2.38 29.75
CA ASN A 125 -6.59 2.22 30.79
C ASN A 125 -5.65 3.44 30.87
N ALA A 126 -5.88 4.47 30.05
CA ALA A 126 -5.10 5.70 30.08
C ALA A 126 -5.48 6.54 31.31
N GLU A 127 -4.48 6.95 32.09
CA GLU A 127 -4.64 7.92 33.18
C GLU A 127 -4.75 9.34 32.62
N TYR A 128 -5.83 10.06 32.98
CA TYR A 128 -5.99 11.46 32.63
C TYR A 128 -5.03 12.33 33.45
N ARG A 129 -4.23 13.16 32.77
CA ARG A 129 -3.40 14.18 33.42
C ARG A 129 -4.15 15.51 33.45
N TRP A 130 -4.56 15.96 34.63
CA TRP A 130 -5.42 17.14 34.81
C TRP A 130 -4.65 18.41 35.22
N GLU A 131 -3.32 18.43 35.13
CA GLU A 131 -2.50 19.37 35.93
C GLU A 131 -1.93 20.61 35.21
N GLN A 132 -2.33 21.00 34.00
CA GLN A 132 -1.71 22.17 33.33
C GLN A 132 -2.67 23.25 32.81
N SER A 133 -3.98 23.16 33.02
CA SER A 133 -4.94 24.17 32.52
C SER A 133 -5.15 25.39 33.45
N GLN A 134 -4.15 25.75 34.27
CA GLN A 134 -4.23 26.88 35.21
C GLN A 134 -2.98 27.79 35.21
N ARG A 135 -2.33 27.99 34.06
CA ARG A 135 -1.34 29.07 33.90
C ARG A 135 -1.55 29.84 32.61
#